data_AF-A0A1B6JDI1-F1
#
_entry.id   AF-A0A1B6JDI1-F1
#
_cell.length_a   1.000
_cell.length_b   1.000
_cell.length_c   1.000
_cell.angle_alpha   90.00
_cell.angle_beta   90.00
_cell.angle_gamma   90.00
#
_symmetry.space_group_name_H-M   'P 1'
#
loop_
_entity.id
_entity.type
_entity.pdbx_description
1 polymer ?
#
loop_
_entity_poly.entity_id
_entity_poly.type
_entity_poly.pdbx_seq_one_letter_code
_entity_poly.pdbx_strand_id
1 'polypeptide(L)'
;VLEQEEYKREGIVWNFIDFGMDLLACIDLIEKPMGILSILEEESMFPKATDKTFEEKLMNNHLGKSPNFQKPKPPKPGCQAAHFAIGHYAGVVSYNITGWLEKNKDPLNDTVVDQFKKGSNKLLVEIFADHPGQSGGADAGGGGKGGKRAKGSGFLTVSVLYREQLNNLMTTLRSTQPHFVRCIIPNELKQPGVIDSHLVMHQLTCNGVLEGIRICRKGFPNRMVYPDFKQRYKILCPAVVNKVIANEGDDKKVCEAVLDEVKLNAESYRLGHTKVFFRAGVLGQ
;
A
#
# COMPACT_ATOMS: atom_id res chain seq x y z
N VAL A 1 -8.26 2.20 10.79
CA VAL A 1 -8.92 0.90 11.10
C VAL A 1 -8.09 0.11 12.09
N LEU A 2 -6.85 -0.31 11.76
CA LEU A 2 -5.96 -1.05 12.66
C LEU A 2 -5.75 -0.42 14.05
N GLU A 3 -5.63 0.91 14.13
CA GLU A 3 -5.49 1.61 15.41
C GLU A 3 -6.76 1.51 16.28
N GLN A 4 -7.94 1.56 15.66
CA GLN A 4 -9.22 1.40 16.36
C GLN A 4 -9.46 -0.07 16.75
N GLU A 5 -8.95 -1.02 15.97
CA GLU A 5 -8.95 -2.45 16.31
C GLU A 5 -8.04 -2.74 17.52
N GLU A 6 -6.88 -2.10 17.61
CA GLU A 6 -6.02 -2.18 18.80
C GLU A 6 -6.75 -1.63 20.03
N TYR A 7 -7.43 -0.47 19.91
CA TYR A 7 -8.22 0.08 21.01
C TYR A 7 -9.33 -0.88 21.47
N LYS A 8 -10.01 -1.53 20.51
CA LYS A 8 -11.00 -2.56 20.81
C LYS A 8 -10.38 -3.78 21.50
N ARG A 9 -9.21 -4.25 21.02
CA ARG A 9 -8.47 -5.38 21.60
C ARG A 9 -8.02 -5.08 23.03
N GLU A 10 -7.67 -3.82 23.30
CA GLU A 10 -7.22 -3.35 24.60
C GLU A 10 -8.37 -2.88 25.50
N GLY A 11 -9.64 -3.02 25.06
CA GLY A 11 -10.81 -2.66 25.86
C GLY A 11 -10.97 -1.18 26.15
N ILE A 12 -10.37 -0.31 25.32
CA ILE A 12 -10.47 1.13 25.46
C ILE A 12 -11.86 1.58 24.97
N VAL A 13 -12.55 2.37 25.79
CA VAL A 13 -13.81 3.02 25.39
C VAL A 13 -13.51 4.02 24.28
N TRP A 14 -13.79 3.62 23.05
CA TRP A 14 -13.55 4.40 21.84
C TRP A 14 -14.76 4.31 20.91
N ASN A 15 -15.33 5.45 20.57
CA ASN A 15 -16.37 5.51 19.55
C ASN A 15 -15.72 5.31 18.18
N PHE A 16 -16.11 4.24 17.49
CA PHE A 16 -15.57 3.96 16.16
C PHE A 16 -15.89 5.14 15.23
N ILE A 17 -14.84 5.75 14.69
CA ILE A 17 -14.97 6.80 13.69
C ILE A 17 -14.68 6.13 12.36
N ASP A 18 -15.71 5.99 11.53
CA ASP A 18 -15.51 5.67 10.14
C ASP A 18 -14.96 6.91 9.43
N PHE A 19 -13.76 6.77 8.86
CA PHE A 19 -13.09 7.86 8.17
C PHE A 19 -13.47 7.93 6.68
N GLY A 20 -14.39 7.07 6.20
CA GLY A 20 -15.09 7.23 4.92
C GLY A 20 -14.20 7.18 3.67
N MET A 21 -12.91 6.89 3.83
CA MET A 21 -11.97 6.72 2.72
C MET A 21 -11.93 5.25 2.31
N ASP A 22 -13.01 4.76 1.73
CA ASP A 22 -13.01 3.40 1.20
C ASP A 22 -12.26 3.34 -0.14
N LEU A 23 -10.93 3.35 -0.03
CA LEU A 23 -9.99 3.17 -1.14
C LEU A 23 -10.15 1.80 -1.81
N LEU A 24 -10.82 0.86 -1.14
CA LEU A 24 -10.99 -0.51 -1.59
C LEU A 24 -11.76 -0.57 -2.91
N ALA A 25 -12.79 0.27 -3.09
CA ALA A 25 -13.57 0.28 -4.34
C ALA A 25 -12.70 0.58 -5.58
N CYS A 26 -11.70 1.47 -5.43
CA CYS A 26 -10.76 1.79 -6.48
C CYS A 26 -9.73 0.66 -6.70
N ILE A 27 -9.25 0.04 -5.62
CA ILE A 27 -8.30 -1.09 -5.71
C ILE A 27 -8.99 -2.30 -6.36
N ASP A 28 -10.20 -2.61 -5.93
CA ASP A 28 -11.03 -3.69 -6.48
C ASP A 28 -11.30 -3.48 -7.96
N LEU A 29 -11.62 -2.25 -8.39
CA LEU A 29 -11.77 -1.93 -9.81
C LEU A 29 -10.53 -2.29 -10.65
N ILE A 30 -9.32 -2.16 -10.08
CA ILE A 30 -8.07 -2.43 -10.78
C ILE A 30 -7.72 -3.92 -10.75
N GLU A 31 -7.76 -4.54 -9.57
CA GLU A 31 -7.14 -5.85 -9.31
C GLU A 31 -8.10 -7.04 -9.29
N LYS A 32 -9.38 -6.84 -8.91
CA LYS A 32 -10.31 -7.97 -8.76
C LYS A 32 -10.60 -8.66 -10.10
N PRO A 33 -11.14 -9.89 -10.06
CA PRO A 33 -11.71 -10.52 -11.25
C PRO A 33 -12.67 -9.56 -11.96
N MET A 34 -12.62 -9.52 -13.29
CA MET A 34 -13.35 -8.56 -14.13
C MET A 34 -12.96 -7.08 -13.92
N GLY A 35 -11.92 -6.78 -13.15
CA GLY A 35 -11.30 -5.46 -13.07
C GLY A 35 -10.41 -5.15 -14.26
N ILE A 36 -9.80 -3.96 -14.26
CA ILE A 36 -9.02 -3.42 -15.37
C ILE A 36 -7.87 -4.37 -15.78
N LEU A 37 -7.09 -4.88 -14.83
CA LEU A 37 -5.96 -5.76 -15.12
C LEU A 37 -6.42 -7.11 -15.67
N SER A 38 -7.51 -7.66 -15.14
CA SER A 38 -8.09 -8.93 -15.64
C SER A 38 -8.56 -8.82 -17.09
N ILE A 39 -9.21 -7.71 -17.47
CA ILE A 39 -9.64 -7.46 -18.84
C ILE A 39 -8.42 -7.25 -19.76
N LEU A 40 -7.38 -6.57 -19.27
CA LEU A 40 -6.14 -6.35 -20.02
C LEU A 40 -5.42 -7.68 -20.29
N GLU A 41 -5.38 -8.57 -19.30
CA GLU A 41 -4.84 -9.93 -19.40
C GLU A 41 -5.57 -10.72 -20.49
N GLU A 42 -6.90 -10.76 -20.43
CA GLU A 42 -7.74 -11.48 -21.37
C GLU A 42 -7.56 -10.97 -22.81
N GLU A 43 -7.61 -9.65 -23.01
CA GLU A 43 -7.42 -9.04 -24.34
C GLU A 43 -5.98 -9.23 -24.87
N SER A 44 -4.98 -9.31 -23.99
CA SER A 44 -3.60 -9.57 -24.41
C SER A 44 -3.42 -10.98 -24.97
N MET A 45 -4.31 -11.92 -24.66
CA MET A 45 -4.27 -13.29 -25.18
C MET A 45 -4.93 -13.45 -26.54
N PHE A 46 -5.79 -12.51 -26.94
CA PHE A 46 -6.53 -12.59 -28.20
C PHE A 46 -5.72 -12.00 -29.37
N PRO A 47 -5.40 -12.77 -30.43
CA PRO A 47 -4.55 -12.29 -31.53
C PRO A 47 -5.12 -11.10 -32.31
N LYS A 48 -6.44 -10.93 -32.32
CA LYS A 48 -7.14 -9.86 -33.04
C LYS A 48 -7.60 -8.71 -32.12
N ALA A 49 -7.33 -8.79 -30.82
CA ALA A 49 -7.63 -7.71 -29.91
C ALA A 49 -6.73 -6.50 -30.20
N THR A 50 -7.30 -5.31 -30.01
CA THR A 50 -6.63 -4.03 -30.19
C THR A 50 -6.88 -3.17 -28.97
N ASP A 51 -6.08 -2.12 -28.76
CA ASP A 51 -6.32 -1.21 -27.64
C ASP A 51 -7.76 -0.64 -27.67
N LYS A 52 -8.36 -0.51 -28.86
CA LYS A 52 -9.76 -0.10 -29.03
C LYS A 52 -10.76 -1.14 -28.52
N THR A 53 -10.56 -2.43 -28.80
CA THR A 53 -11.46 -3.49 -28.27
C THR A 53 -11.34 -3.59 -26.75
N PHE A 54 -10.14 -3.37 -26.22
CA PHE A 54 -9.90 -3.24 -24.80
C PHE A 54 -10.64 -2.05 -24.19
N GLU A 55 -10.57 -0.87 -24.81
CA GLU A 55 -11.34 0.32 -24.40
C GLU A 55 -12.85 0.05 -24.31
N GLU A 56 -13.41 -0.53 -25.38
CA GLU A 56 -14.82 -0.82 -25.49
C GLU A 56 -15.26 -1.78 -24.38
N LYS A 57 -14.46 -2.83 -24.10
CA LYS A 57 -14.70 -3.74 -22.97
C LYS A 57 -14.65 -3.02 -21.63
N LEU A 58 -13.68 -2.14 -21.38
CA LEU A 58 -13.61 -1.37 -20.13
C LEU A 58 -14.84 -0.47 -19.95
N MET A 59 -15.21 0.27 -21.00
CA MET A 59 -16.37 1.17 -20.97
C MET A 59 -17.66 0.39 -20.70
N ASN A 60 -17.88 -0.73 -21.39
CA ASN A 60 -19.11 -1.52 -21.24
C ASN A 60 -19.22 -2.20 -19.85
N ASN A 61 -18.09 -2.60 -19.27
CA ASN A 61 -18.07 -3.30 -17.99
C ASN A 61 -18.13 -2.36 -16.78
N HIS A 62 -17.55 -1.15 -16.87
CA HIS A 62 -17.37 -0.29 -15.69
C HIS A 62 -18.11 1.06 -15.76
N LEU A 63 -18.35 1.62 -16.95
CA LEU A 63 -18.98 2.94 -17.03
C LEU A 63 -20.41 2.90 -16.48
N GLY A 64 -20.69 3.76 -15.50
CA GLY A 64 -21.99 3.83 -14.82
C GLY A 64 -22.26 2.70 -13.82
N LYS A 65 -21.37 1.70 -13.73
CA LYS A 65 -21.48 0.55 -12.80
C LYS A 65 -20.45 0.66 -11.66
N SER A 66 -19.26 1.15 -11.95
CA SER A 66 -18.17 1.31 -10.99
C SER A 66 -18.01 2.78 -10.62
N PRO A 67 -18.09 3.16 -9.32
CA PRO A 67 -18.11 4.57 -8.90
C PRO A 67 -16.80 5.32 -9.22
N ASN A 68 -15.67 4.61 -9.22
CA ASN A 68 -14.36 5.19 -9.50
C ASN A 68 -14.01 5.24 -11.00
N PHE A 69 -14.82 4.63 -11.89
CA PHE A 69 -14.56 4.62 -13.33
C PHE A 69 -15.32 5.74 -14.03
N GLN A 70 -14.60 6.59 -14.76
CA GLN A 70 -15.12 7.83 -15.34
C GLN A 70 -14.71 7.99 -16.80
N LYS A 71 -15.48 8.81 -17.52
CA LYS A 71 -15.04 9.31 -18.84
C LYS A 71 -13.85 10.26 -18.67
N PRO A 72 -12.90 10.26 -19.61
CA PRO A 72 -11.76 11.15 -19.56
C PRO A 72 -12.22 12.61 -19.68
N LYS A 73 -11.48 13.52 -19.06
CA LYS A 73 -11.69 14.95 -19.30
C LYS A 73 -11.25 15.30 -20.73
N PRO A 74 -11.85 16.33 -21.35
CA PRO A 74 -11.38 16.81 -22.66
C PRO A 74 -9.87 17.08 -22.63
N PRO A 75 -9.12 16.69 -23.68
CA PRO A 75 -7.69 16.90 -23.72
C PRO A 75 -7.37 18.40 -23.64
N LYS A 76 -6.29 18.72 -22.92
CA LYS A 76 -5.70 20.06 -23.00
C LYS A 76 -5.13 20.28 -24.42
N PRO A 77 -5.07 21.53 -24.92
CA PRO A 77 -4.47 21.82 -26.21
C PRO A 77 -3.06 21.23 -26.32
N GLY A 78 -2.81 20.45 -27.37
CA GLY A 78 -1.52 19.78 -27.61
C GLY A 78 -1.32 18.42 -26.91
N CYS A 79 -2.28 17.96 -26.09
CA CYS A 79 -2.24 16.64 -25.48
C CYS A 79 -3.11 15.63 -26.24
N GLN A 80 -2.67 14.38 -26.33
CA GLN A 80 -3.49 13.30 -26.86
C GLN A 80 -4.73 13.07 -25.98
N ALA A 81 -5.85 12.71 -26.62
CA ALA A 81 -7.05 12.32 -25.91
C ALA A 81 -6.78 11.08 -25.04
N ALA A 82 -7.22 11.15 -23.78
CA ALA A 82 -7.28 9.97 -22.93
C ALA A 82 -8.51 9.14 -23.29
N HIS A 83 -8.49 7.86 -22.93
CA HIS A 83 -9.53 6.89 -23.28
C HIS A 83 -10.49 6.71 -22.10
N PHE A 84 -9.97 6.59 -20.87
CA PHE A 84 -10.78 6.53 -19.65
C PHE A 84 -10.13 7.31 -18.51
N ALA A 85 -10.85 7.47 -17.39
CA ALA A 85 -10.31 8.06 -16.18
C ALA A 85 -10.68 7.26 -14.93
N ILE A 86 -9.80 7.27 -13.94
CA ILE A 86 -10.05 6.70 -12.61
C ILE A 86 -10.06 7.83 -11.59
N GLY A 87 -11.12 7.89 -10.79
CA GLY A 87 -11.18 8.70 -9.58
C GLY A 87 -10.38 8.03 -8.47
N HIS A 88 -9.11 8.38 -8.36
CA HIS A 88 -8.28 8.03 -7.20
C HIS A 88 -8.59 8.95 -6.04
N TYR A 89 -8.14 8.56 -4.84
CA TYR A 89 -8.31 9.37 -3.63
C TYR A 89 -7.64 10.75 -3.73
N ALA A 90 -6.52 10.83 -4.46
CA ALA A 90 -5.80 12.06 -4.73
C ALA A 90 -6.45 12.91 -5.83
N GLY A 91 -7.37 12.35 -6.61
CA GLY A 91 -8.00 13.02 -7.73
C GLY A 91 -8.20 12.12 -8.95
N VAL A 92 -8.74 12.72 -10.01
CA VAL A 92 -9.08 12.00 -11.25
C VAL A 92 -7.86 11.97 -12.18
N VAL A 93 -7.42 10.78 -12.55
CA VAL A 93 -6.33 10.55 -13.51
C VAL A 93 -6.91 10.03 -14.80
N SER A 94 -6.58 10.68 -15.92
CA SER A 94 -6.99 10.25 -17.27
C SER A 94 -5.89 9.42 -17.92
N TYR A 95 -6.24 8.23 -18.40
CA TYR A 95 -5.30 7.24 -18.94
C TYR A 95 -5.37 7.17 -20.46
N ASN A 96 -4.20 7.09 -21.08
CA ASN A 96 -4.05 6.74 -22.49
C ASN A 96 -3.64 5.26 -22.58
N ILE A 97 -4.42 4.47 -23.31
CA ILE A 97 -4.24 3.01 -23.45
C ILE A 97 -3.43 2.59 -24.69
N THR A 98 -2.98 3.52 -25.50
CA THR A 98 -2.23 3.22 -26.73
C THR A 98 -0.97 2.41 -26.39
N GLY A 99 -0.81 1.28 -27.07
CA GLY A 99 0.25 0.31 -26.89
C GLY A 99 0.15 -0.50 -25.60
N TRP A 100 -0.97 -0.48 -24.87
CA TRP A 100 -1.08 -1.24 -23.61
C TRP A 100 -1.05 -2.74 -23.84
N LEU A 101 -1.75 -3.25 -24.86
CA LEU A 101 -1.72 -4.69 -25.15
C LEU A 101 -0.32 -5.16 -25.53
N GLU A 102 0.41 -4.37 -26.33
CA GLU A 102 1.79 -4.68 -26.71
C GLU A 102 2.73 -4.64 -25.50
N LYS A 103 2.67 -3.57 -24.70
CA LYS A 103 3.47 -3.45 -23.47
C LYS A 103 3.19 -4.56 -22.46
N ASN A 104 1.95 -5.05 -22.39
CA ASN A 104 1.57 -6.11 -21.46
C ASN A 104 1.99 -7.51 -21.95
N LYS A 105 2.12 -7.70 -23.27
CA LYS A 105 2.67 -8.91 -23.90
C LYS A 105 4.19 -9.00 -23.76
N ASP A 106 4.87 -7.85 -23.69
CA ASP A 106 6.34 -7.74 -23.66
C ASP A 106 7.03 -8.57 -24.76
N PRO A 107 6.68 -8.34 -26.05
CA PRO A 107 7.12 -9.20 -27.13
C PRO A 107 8.62 -9.03 -27.37
N LEU A 108 9.38 -10.12 -27.18
CA LEU A 108 10.78 -10.20 -27.59
C LEU A 108 10.91 -11.12 -28.80
N ASN A 109 11.88 -10.82 -29.67
CA ASN A 109 12.14 -11.66 -30.83
C ASN A 109 12.83 -12.96 -30.39
N ASP A 110 12.10 -14.07 -30.48
CA ASP A 110 12.57 -15.39 -30.06
C ASP A 110 13.90 -15.81 -30.71
N THR A 111 14.14 -15.44 -31.97
CA THR A 111 15.39 -15.76 -32.67
C THR A 111 16.56 -15.00 -32.08
N VAL A 112 16.36 -13.73 -31.74
CA VAL A 112 17.40 -12.92 -31.08
C VAL A 112 17.70 -13.45 -29.68
N VAL A 113 16.66 -13.81 -28.91
CA VAL A 113 16.80 -14.43 -27.59
C VAL A 113 17.56 -15.76 -27.68
N ASP A 114 17.31 -16.58 -28.70
CA ASP A 114 18.05 -17.83 -28.91
C ASP A 114 19.53 -17.60 -29.24
N GLN A 115 19.85 -16.59 -30.06
CA GLN A 115 21.24 -16.20 -30.32
C GLN A 115 21.95 -15.75 -29.04
N PHE A 116 21.25 -15.04 -28.17
CA PHE A 116 21.76 -14.62 -26.86
C PHE A 116 22.07 -15.80 -25.94
N LYS A 117 21.19 -16.82 -25.91
CA LYS A 117 21.41 -18.06 -25.15
C LYS A 117 22.57 -18.90 -25.66
N LYS A 118 22.91 -18.82 -26.95
CA LYS A 118 23.99 -19.58 -27.61
C LYS A 118 25.26 -18.75 -27.82
N GLY A 119 25.29 -17.51 -27.35
CA GLY A 119 26.40 -16.60 -27.51
C GLY A 119 27.65 -17.02 -26.72
N SER A 120 28.78 -16.39 -27.02
CA SER A 120 30.05 -16.62 -26.32
C SER A 120 30.20 -15.83 -25.01
N ASN A 121 29.34 -14.82 -24.78
CA ASN A 121 29.36 -14.02 -23.56
C ASN A 121 28.59 -14.73 -22.44
N LYS A 122 29.33 -15.25 -21.45
CA LYS A 122 28.77 -16.02 -20.32
C LYS A 122 27.70 -15.26 -19.53
N LEU A 123 27.91 -13.96 -19.27
CA LEU A 123 26.94 -13.15 -18.53
C LEU A 123 25.62 -13.03 -19.29
N LEU A 124 25.70 -12.84 -20.61
CA LEU A 124 24.54 -12.68 -21.46
C LEU A 124 23.75 -14.01 -21.56
N VAL A 125 24.44 -15.14 -21.65
CA VAL A 125 23.82 -16.48 -21.59
C VAL A 125 23.09 -16.69 -20.25
N GLU A 126 23.69 -16.28 -19.13
CA GLU A 126 23.09 -16.40 -17.80
C GLU A 126 21.83 -15.54 -17.65
N ILE A 127 21.86 -14.28 -18.09
CA ILE A 127 20.71 -13.36 -18.03
C ILE A 127 19.49 -13.91 -18.78
N PHE A 128 19.71 -14.53 -19.95
CA PHE A 128 18.63 -15.02 -20.81
C PHE A 128 18.25 -16.49 -20.57
N ALA A 129 18.90 -17.19 -19.65
CA ALA A 129 18.72 -18.63 -19.45
C ALA A 129 17.24 -19.02 -19.25
N ASP A 130 16.52 -18.29 -18.40
CA ASP A 130 15.13 -18.56 -18.01
C ASP A 130 14.08 -17.89 -18.91
N HIS A 131 14.50 -17.13 -19.94
CA HIS A 131 13.58 -16.48 -20.85
C HIS A 131 12.86 -17.54 -21.71
N PRO A 132 11.52 -17.51 -21.86
CA PRO A 132 10.84 -18.32 -22.86
C PRO A 132 11.24 -17.83 -24.26
N GLY A 133 12.21 -18.48 -24.90
CA GLY A 133 12.66 -18.17 -26.25
C GLY A 133 12.80 -19.46 -27.04
N GLN A 134 13.05 -19.39 -28.35
CA GLN A 134 13.18 -20.59 -29.18
C GLN A 134 14.46 -21.37 -28.86
N SER A 135 14.41 -22.31 -27.93
CA SER A 135 15.43 -23.35 -27.84
C SER A 135 14.76 -24.72 -27.77
N GLY A 136 14.48 -25.28 -28.96
CA GLY A 136 14.17 -26.70 -29.19
C GLY A 136 12.72 -27.09 -28.91
N GLY A 137 11.97 -27.43 -29.97
CA GLY A 137 10.59 -27.90 -29.87
C GLY A 137 10.45 -29.14 -28.97
N ALA A 138 9.33 -29.20 -28.25
CA ALA A 138 8.62 -30.33 -27.64
C ALA A 138 9.36 -31.45 -26.85
N ASP A 139 10.62 -31.77 -27.11
CA ASP A 139 11.33 -32.96 -26.61
C ASP A 139 12.72 -32.63 -26.05
N ALA A 140 12.78 -32.39 -24.74
CA ALA A 140 13.94 -32.73 -23.91
C ALA A 140 13.52 -32.73 -22.44
N GLY A 141 13.05 -33.88 -21.96
CA GLY A 141 13.00 -34.16 -20.53
C GLY A 141 14.43 -34.26 -20.00
N GLY A 142 14.86 -33.27 -19.21
CA GLY A 142 16.14 -33.29 -18.52
C GLY A 142 16.04 -32.50 -17.22
N GLY A 143 16.01 -33.21 -16.09
CA GLY A 143 15.87 -32.60 -14.77
C GLY A 143 17.07 -31.75 -14.38
N GLY A 144 16.85 -30.44 -14.23
CA GLY A 144 17.70 -29.52 -13.49
C GLY A 144 16.93 -28.95 -12.31
N LYS A 145 17.53 -28.99 -11.11
CA LYS A 145 16.96 -28.41 -9.89
C LYS A 145 16.91 -26.88 -10.00
N GLY A 146 15.79 -26.35 -10.47
CA GLY A 146 15.47 -24.92 -10.50
C GLY A 146 14.08 -24.74 -11.13
N GLY A 147 13.13 -24.21 -10.36
CA GLY A 147 11.74 -23.90 -10.70
C GLY A 147 11.18 -24.40 -12.05
N LYS A 148 10.38 -25.47 -12.02
CA LYS A 148 9.45 -25.83 -13.10
C LYS A 148 8.48 -24.66 -13.36
N ARG A 149 8.79 -23.76 -14.30
CA ARG A 149 7.75 -23.03 -15.02
C ARG A 149 7.09 -24.03 -15.97
N ALA A 150 5.81 -24.35 -15.69
CA ALA A 150 5.07 -25.37 -16.43
C ALA A 150 5.02 -25.06 -17.94
N LYS A 151 5.04 -26.11 -18.77
CA LYS A 151 4.67 -26.07 -20.20
C LYS A 151 3.33 -25.32 -20.32
N GLY A 152 3.36 -24.05 -20.73
CA GLY A 152 2.24 -23.09 -20.65
C GLY A 152 2.68 -21.67 -20.23
N SER A 153 3.88 -21.52 -19.68
CA SER A 153 4.48 -20.25 -19.21
C SER A 153 4.75 -19.18 -20.29
N GLY A 154 4.59 -19.49 -21.57
CA GLY A 154 4.91 -18.57 -22.68
C GLY A 154 3.93 -17.40 -22.86
N PHE A 155 2.89 -17.32 -22.02
CA PHE A 155 1.84 -16.31 -22.11
C PHE A 155 1.48 -15.69 -20.75
N LEU A 156 2.46 -15.64 -19.83
CA LEU A 156 2.31 -14.81 -18.63
C LEU A 156 2.50 -13.35 -19.03
N THR A 157 1.43 -12.56 -18.92
CA THR A 157 1.52 -11.12 -19.16
C THR A 157 2.27 -10.42 -18.03
N VAL A 158 2.82 -9.25 -18.33
CA VAL A 158 3.52 -8.39 -17.36
C VAL A 158 2.64 -8.08 -16.15
N SER A 159 1.34 -7.82 -16.38
CA SER A 159 0.38 -7.55 -15.31
C SER A 159 0.23 -8.69 -14.30
N VAL A 160 0.23 -9.96 -14.75
CA VAL A 160 0.10 -11.12 -13.86
C VAL A 160 1.30 -11.23 -12.94
N LEU A 161 2.51 -11.07 -13.50
CA LEU A 161 3.76 -11.12 -12.74
C LEU A 161 3.78 -10.04 -11.65
N TYR A 162 3.44 -8.80 -12.00
CA TYR A 162 3.42 -7.71 -11.03
C TYR A 162 2.33 -7.88 -9.98
N ARG A 163 1.15 -8.41 -10.36
CA ARG A 163 0.09 -8.71 -9.39
C ARG A 163 0.53 -9.76 -8.36
N GLU A 164 1.21 -10.82 -8.80
CA GLU A 164 1.73 -11.84 -7.89
C GLU A 164 2.80 -11.27 -6.95
N GLN A 165 3.76 -10.50 -7.48
CA GLN A 165 4.79 -9.85 -6.69
C GLN A 165 4.20 -8.85 -5.68
N LEU A 166 3.20 -8.07 -6.09
CA LEU A 166 2.49 -7.14 -5.22
C LEU A 166 1.75 -7.86 -4.09
N ASN A 167 1.08 -8.97 -4.39
CA ASN A 167 0.40 -9.78 -3.37
C ASN A 167 1.37 -10.37 -2.33
N ASN A 168 2.52 -10.86 -2.78
CA ASN A 168 3.58 -11.34 -1.90
C ASN A 168 4.11 -10.21 -1.02
N LEU A 169 4.41 -9.04 -1.60
CA LEU A 169 4.84 -7.86 -0.87
C LEU A 169 3.80 -7.43 0.18
N MET A 170 2.51 -7.36 -0.21
CA MET A 170 1.44 -6.97 0.72
C MET A 170 1.27 -7.97 1.87
N THR A 171 1.51 -9.26 1.63
CA THR A 171 1.51 -10.29 2.67
C THR A 171 2.64 -10.04 3.67
N THR A 172 3.86 -9.78 3.19
CA THR A 172 5.00 -9.43 4.06
C THR A 172 4.77 -8.12 4.81
N LEU A 173 4.26 -7.07 4.16
CA LEU A 173 4.00 -5.79 4.84
C LEU A 173 2.97 -5.94 5.96
N ARG A 174 1.92 -6.75 5.74
CA ARG A 174 0.87 -7.02 6.75
C ARG A 174 1.38 -7.79 7.97
N SER A 175 2.50 -8.53 7.87
CA SER A 175 3.10 -9.22 9.02
C SER A 175 4.07 -8.36 9.83
N THR A 176 4.28 -7.10 9.42
CA THR A 176 5.20 -6.16 10.08
C THR A 176 4.48 -5.03 10.79
N GLN A 177 5.20 -4.29 11.65
CA GLN A 177 4.71 -3.04 12.22
C GLN A 177 5.12 -1.87 11.32
N PRO A 178 4.17 -1.17 10.66
CA PRO A 178 4.51 -0.11 9.73
C PRO A 178 4.90 1.18 10.47
N HIS A 179 5.96 1.82 9.98
CA HIS A 179 6.36 3.18 10.35
C HIS A 179 6.34 4.03 9.07
N PHE A 180 5.71 5.19 9.12
CA PHE A 180 5.47 6.01 7.92
C PHE A 180 6.33 7.27 7.91
N VAL A 181 7.00 7.52 6.78
CA VAL A 181 7.62 8.80 6.45
C VAL A 181 6.98 9.28 5.15
N ARG A 182 6.43 10.50 5.15
CA ARG A 182 5.83 11.11 3.96
C ARG A 182 6.72 12.25 3.48
N CYS A 183 7.38 12.03 2.34
CA CYS A 183 8.18 13.05 1.68
C CYS A 183 7.28 14.01 0.90
N ILE A 184 7.57 15.32 0.95
CA ILE A 184 6.82 16.37 0.25
C ILE A 184 7.76 17.07 -0.71
N ILE A 185 7.32 17.25 -1.96
CA ILE A 185 8.07 18.00 -2.97
C ILE A 185 7.90 19.50 -2.66
N PRO A 186 8.99 20.24 -2.40
CA PRO A 186 8.89 21.65 -2.04
C PRO A 186 8.65 22.56 -3.24
N ASN A 187 9.21 22.24 -4.41
CA ASN A 187 9.02 22.99 -5.67
C ASN A 187 9.39 22.12 -6.89
N GLU A 188 8.85 22.48 -8.06
CA GLU A 188 9.14 21.79 -9.33
C GLU A 188 10.45 22.25 -9.99
N LEU A 189 11.00 23.40 -9.57
CA LEU A 189 12.26 23.94 -10.06
C LEU A 189 13.49 23.18 -9.57
N LYS A 190 13.30 22.21 -8.66
CA LYS A 190 14.35 21.41 -8.02
C LYS A 190 15.39 22.26 -7.29
N GLN A 191 14.97 23.41 -6.75
CA GLN A 191 15.85 24.33 -6.03
C GLN A 191 15.78 24.13 -4.51
N PRO A 192 16.91 24.11 -3.80
CA PRO A 192 16.90 24.10 -2.34
C PRO A 192 16.36 25.43 -1.79
N GLY A 193 15.70 25.40 -0.63
CA GLY A 193 15.22 26.59 0.08
C GLY A 193 13.98 27.29 -0.52
N VAL A 194 13.51 26.87 -1.69
CA VAL A 194 12.29 27.39 -2.31
C VAL A 194 11.11 26.48 -1.97
N ILE A 195 9.98 27.06 -1.58
CA ILE A 195 8.74 26.33 -1.28
C ILE A 195 7.56 26.93 -2.04
N ASP A 196 6.82 26.08 -2.75
CA ASP A 196 5.55 26.42 -3.38
C ASP A 196 4.41 25.95 -2.48
N SER A 197 3.69 26.91 -1.90
CA SER A 197 2.60 26.63 -0.96
C SER A 197 1.42 25.90 -1.61
N HIS A 198 1.10 26.18 -2.88
CA HIS A 198 -0.04 25.55 -3.55
C HIS A 198 0.27 24.09 -3.88
N LEU A 199 1.49 23.81 -4.36
CA LEU A 199 1.98 22.46 -4.61
C LEU A 199 2.01 21.63 -3.32
N VAL A 200 2.51 22.20 -2.22
CA VAL A 200 2.55 21.51 -0.91
C VAL A 200 1.15 21.26 -0.39
N MET A 201 0.24 22.25 -0.46
CA MET A 201 -1.14 22.08 -0.02
C MET A 201 -1.85 20.96 -0.78
N HIS A 202 -1.70 20.93 -2.11
CA HIS A 202 -2.25 19.87 -2.96
C HIS A 202 -1.75 18.49 -2.52
N GLN A 203 -0.44 18.32 -2.30
CA GLN A 203 0.12 17.07 -1.80
C GLN A 203 -0.42 16.65 -0.42
N LEU A 204 -0.57 17.60 0.52
CA LEU A 204 -1.07 17.29 1.87
C LEU A 204 -2.52 16.78 1.84
N THR A 205 -3.36 17.37 0.98
CA THR A 205 -4.73 16.90 0.73
C THR A 205 -4.71 15.54 0.05
N CYS A 206 -3.97 15.41 -1.05
CA CYS A 206 -3.93 14.20 -1.86
C CYS A 206 -3.29 13.01 -1.17
N ASN A 207 -2.37 13.20 -0.22
CA ASN A 207 -1.71 12.11 0.53
C ASN A 207 -2.49 11.71 1.80
N GLY A 208 -3.66 12.32 2.04
CA GLY A 208 -4.46 12.11 3.25
C GLY A 208 -3.70 12.48 4.52
N VAL A 209 -2.80 13.47 4.46
CA VAL A 209 -2.03 13.91 5.63
C VAL A 209 -2.94 14.63 6.61
N LEU A 210 -3.87 15.45 6.11
CA LEU A 210 -4.82 16.17 6.95
C LEU A 210 -5.76 15.20 7.68
N GLU A 211 -6.24 14.17 6.99
CA GLU A 211 -7.05 13.09 7.53
C GLU A 211 -6.24 12.28 8.55
N GLY A 212 -4.99 11.93 8.23
CA GLY A 212 -4.08 11.25 9.13
C GLY A 212 -3.83 12.04 10.42
N ILE A 213 -3.56 13.34 10.33
CA ILE A 213 -3.41 14.21 11.50
C ILE A 213 -4.72 14.27 12.29
N ARG A 214 -5.87 14.37 11.63
CA ARG A 214 -7.19 14.39 12.29
C ARG A 214 -7.43 13.09 13.07
N ILE A 215 -7.05 11.94 12.52
CA ILE A 215 -7.11 10.63 13.17
C ILE A 215 -6.16 10.60 14.38
N CYS A 216 -4.87 10.88 14.17
CA CYS A 216 -3.86 10.82 15.23
C CYS A 216 -4.11 11.81 16.37
N ARG A 217 -4.68 12.99 16.09
CA ARG A 217 -5.05 13.97 17.11
C ARG A 217 -6.21 13.51 17.97
N LYS A 218 -7.19 12.82 17.37
CA LYS A 218 -8.33 12.26 18.13
C LYS A 218 -7.92 11.02 18.92
N GLY A 219 -7.02 10.20 18.37
CA GLY A 219 -6.49 8.99 18.99
C GLY A 219 -5.41 9.24 20.05
N PHE A 220 -4.71 8.15 20.38
CA PHE A 220 -3.65 8.05 21.37
C PHE A 220 -2.42 7.39 20.71
N PRO A 221 -1.59 8.18 20.00
CA PRO A 221 -0.50 7.65 19.17
C PRO A 221 0.66 7.07 20.00
N ASN A 222 0.78 7.48 21.26
CA ASN A 222 1.82 7.01 22.16
C ASN A 222 1.28 5.89 23.04
N ARG A 223 2.00 4.77 23.17
CA ARG A 223 1.61 3.64 24.01
C ARG A 223 2.80 3.04 24.73
N MET A 224 2.59 2.58 25.95
CA MET A 224 3.60 1.90 26.78
C MET A 224 2.98 0.69 27.46
N VAL A 225 3.74 -0.42 27.52
CA VAL A 225 3.34 -1.58 28.33
C VAL A 225 3.47 -1.22 29.82
N TYR A 226 2.60 -1.77 30.66
CA TYR A 226 2.58 -1.43 32.08
C TYR A 226 3.90 -1.69 32.83
N PRO A 227 4.65 -2.79 32.58
CA PRO A 227 5.94 -3.01 33.24
C PRO A 227 6.96 -1.89 32.95
N ASP A 228 7.06 -1.45 31.70
CA ASP A 228 7.94 -0.36 31.28
C ASP A 228 7.51 0.98 31.91
N PHE A 229 6.19 1.24 31.93
CA PHE A 229 5.64 2.43 32.56
C PHE A 229 5.99 2.47 34.06
N LYS A 230 5.75 1.37 34.77
CA LYS A 230 6.08 1.21 36.19
C LYS A 230 7.57 1.45 36.42
N GLN A 231 8.45 0.79 35.66
CA GLN A 231 9.89 0.94 35.84
C GLN A 231 10.34 2.39 35.62
N ARG A 232 9.80 3.07 34.62
CA ARG A 232 10.20 4.42 34.24
C ARG A 232 9.66 5.50 35.19
N TYR A 233 8.41 5.37 35.63
CA TYR A 233 7.72 6.44 36.36
C TYR A 233 7.53 6.17 37.85
N LYS A 234 7.97 5.01 38.36
CA LYS A 234 7.98 4.73 39.82
C LYS A 234 8.66 5.82 40.65
N ILE A 235 9.67 6.48 40.08
CA ILE A 235 10.43 7.54 40.75
C ILE A 235 9.60 8.80 41.04
N LEU A 236 8.49 9.03 40.31
CA LEU A 236 7.65 10.22 40.51
C LEU A 236 6.89 10.15 41.84
N CYS A 237 6.38 8.96 42.19
CA CYS A 237 5.50 8.76 43.34
C CYS A 237 5.88 7.48 44.13
N PRO A 238 7.10 7.37 44.66
CA PRO A 238 7.62 6.10 45.19
C PRO A 238 6.82 5.56 46.39
N ALA A 239 6.32 6.43 47.25
CA ALA A 239 5.50 6.04 48.41
C ALA A 239 4.17 5.41 48.00
N VAL A 240 3.46 6.03 47.03
CA VAL A 240 2.18 5.53 46.49
C VAL A 240 2.41 4.22 45.76
N VAL A 241 3.42 4.15 44.90
CA VAL A 241 3.75 2.96 44.12
C VAL A 241 4.11 1.77 45.01
N ASN A 242 4.95 1.97 46.03
CA ASN A 242 5.33 0.90 46.95
C ASN A 242 4.12 0.38 47.76
N LYS A 243 3.17 1.26 48.11
CA LYS A 243 1.92 0.87 48.80
C LYS A 243 1.03 0.02 47.89
N VAL A 244 0.87 0.41 46.62
CA VAL A 244 0.08 -0.36 45.65
C VAL A 244 0.74 -1.71 45.42
N ILE A 245 2.05 -1.77 45.15
CA ILE A 245 2.79 -3.02 44.95
C ILE A 245 2.66 -3.98 46.15
N ALA A 246 2.66 -3.45 47.37
CA ALA A 246 2.56 -4.27 48.59
C ALA A 246 1.17 -4.88 48.80
N ASN A 247 0.12 -4.24 48.30
CA ASN A 247 -1.26 -4.69 48.46
C ASN A 247 -1.77 -5.47 47.25
N GLU A 248 -1.37 -5.06 46.05
CA GLU A 248 -1.89 -5.53 44.77
C GLU A 248 -0.74 -5.52 43.75
N GLY A 249 -0.26 -6.71 43.34
CA GLY A 249 0.84 -6.86 42.38
C GLY A 249 0.48 -6.53 40.92
N ASP A 250 -0.53 -5.68 40.69
CA ASP A 250 -1.04 -5.36 39.36
C ASP A 250 -0.38 -4.08 38.81
N ASP A 251 0.42 -4.24 37.74
CA ASP A 251 1.14 -3.17 37.07
C ASP A 251 0.20 -2.11 36.48
N LYS A 252 -1.04 -2.48 36.13
CA LYS A 252 -2.06 -1.54 35.67
C LYS A 252 -2.48 -0.58 36.78
N LYS A 253 -2.72 -1.09 37.99
CA LYS A 253 -3.11 -0.27 39.14
C LYS A 253 -1.99 0.65 39.60
N VAL A 254 -0.75 0.19 39.49
CA VAL A 254 0.42 1.05 39.72
C VAL A 254 0.44 2.21 38.72
N CYS A 255 0.14 1.94 37.44
CA CYS A 255 0.03 2.99 36.43
C CYS A 255 -1.10 3.98 36.75
N GLU A 256 -2.30 3.49 37.09
CA GLU A 256 -3.43 4.31 37.54
C GLU A 256 -3.06 5.24 38.70
N ALA A 257 -2.48 4.70 39.77
CA ALA A 257 -2.12 5.47 40.96
C ALA A 257 -1.07 6.55 40.68
N VAL A 258 -0.10 6.28 39.80
CA VAL A 258 0.90 7.29 39.39
C VAL A 258 0.25 8.40 38.58
N LEU A 259 -0.65 8.06 37.65
CA LEU A 259 -1.34 9.05 36.81
C LEU A 259 -2.28 9.95 37.64
N ASP A 260 -2.94 9.38 38.64
CA ASP A 260 -3.82 10.11 39.56
C ASP A 260 -3.03 11.06 40.47
N GLU A 261 -1.89 10.61 41.02
CA GLU A 261 -1.04 11.42 41.89
C GLU A 261 -0.40 12.61 41.15
N VAL A 262 0.00 12.40 39.89
CA VAL A 262 0.49 13.46 38.99
C VAL A 262 -0.65 14.38 38.52
N LYS A 263 -1.92 14.02 38.77
CA LYS A 263 -3.12 14.75 38.36
C LYS A 263 -3.18 14.98 36.85
N LEU A 264 -2.78 13.96 36.08
CA LEU A 264 -2.83 14.05 34.63
C LEU A 264 -4.30 14.10 34.18
N ASN A 265 -4.61 15.00 33.25
CA ASN A 265 -5.98 15.11 32.72
C ASN A 265 -6.45 13.76 32.13
N ALA A 266 -7.58 13.26 32.60
CA ALA A 266 -8.21 12.02 32.16
C ALA A 266 -8.49 11.96 30.66
N GLU A 267 -8.56 13.10 29.94
CA GLU A 267 -8.69 13.11 28.48
C GLU A 267 -7.37 12.82 27.74
N SER A 268 -6.24 12.94 28.42
CA SER A 268 -4.89 12.85 27.84
C SER A 268 -4.38 11.41 27.76
N TYR A 269 -5.02 10.47 28.46
CA TYR A 269 -4.64 9.06 28.46
C TYR A 269 -5.84 8.11 28.45
N ARG A 270 -5.62 6.85 28.07
CA ARG A 270 -6.56 5.75 28.22
C ARG A 270 -5.84 4.51 28.70
N LEU A 271 -6.48 3.77 29.59
CA LEU A 271 -5.94 2.51 30.13
C LEU A 271 -6.53 1.35 29.35
N GLY A 272 -5.66 0.58 28.73
CA GLY A 272 -6.02 -0.66 28.07
C GLY A 272 -5.96 -1.86 29.02
N HIS A 273 -6.05 -3.06 28.46
CA HIS A 273 -5.85 -4.31 29.18
C HIS A 273 -4.37 -4.56 29.50
N THR A 274 -3.46 -4.26 28.58
CA THR A 274 -2.02 -4.57 28.71
C THR A 274 -1.11 -3.34 28.63
N LYS A 275 -1.64 -2.22 28.14
CA LYS A 275 -0.88 -1.00 27.87
C LYS A 275 -1.65 0.24 28.32
N VAL A 276 -0.90 1.29 28.61
CA VAL A 276 -1.42 2.66 28.73
C VAL A 276 -1.18 3.43 27.42
N PHE A 277 -2.15 4.26 27.05
CA PHE A 277 -2.19 5.02 25.82
C PHE A 277 -2.22 6.52 26.15
N PHE A 278 -1.45 7.33 25.43
CA PHE A 278 -1.31 8.77 25.64
C PHE A 278 -1.54 9.55 24.35
N ARG A 279 -2.08 10.77 24.48
CA ARG A 279 -2.12 11.73 23.37
C ARG A 279 -0.70 12.18 23.00
N ALA A 280 -0.57 12.74 21.80
CA ALA A 280 0.68 13.34 21.35
C ALA A 280 1.14 14.45 22.32
N GLY A 281 2.43 14.48 22.63
CA GLY A 281 3.05 15.48 23.50
C GLY A 281 2.94 15.21 25.02
N VAL A 282 2.03 14.34 25.47
CA VAL A 282 1.77 14.12 26.90
C VAL A 282 2.93 13.43 27.63
N LEU A 283 3.57 12.43 27.02
CA LEU A 283 4.70 11.70 27.63
C LEU A 283 5.97 12.56 27.81
N GLY A 284 6.05 13.70 27.11
CA GLY A 284 7.20 14.60 27.16
C GLY A 284 7.01 15.80 28.09
N GLN A 285 5.82 15.94 28.69
CA GLN A 285 5.52 16.92 29.74
C GLN A 285 5.92 16.37 31.10
#